data_AF-A0A3D4ZS82-F1
#
_entry.id   AF-A0A3D4ZS82-F1
#
_cell.length_a   1.000
_cell.length_b   1.000
_cell.length_c   1.000
_cell.angle_alpha   90.00
_cell.angle_beta   90.00
_cell.angle_gamma   90.00
#
_symmetry.space_group_name_H-M   'P 1'
#
loop_
_entity.id
_entity.type
_entity.pdbx_description
1 polymer ?
#
loop_
_entity_poly.entity_id
_entity_poly.type
_entity_poly.pdbx_seq_one_letter_code
_entity_poly.pdbx_strand_id
1 'polypeptide(L)'
;MTSRERWLALLEGESYDRVPLTYRATGEFTHKLMEYLGCENAQQMNERLHLDDLVTVGPKYVGPPLPEETDVYGVRYAYTEYAGGRYHDAVYHPLAQYDSVEQIEDNYQWPDPDWWDYSVIPA
;
A
#
# COMPACT_ATOMS: atom_id res chain seq x y z
N MET A 1 -7.18 24.69 -3.23
CA MET A 1 -6.94 23.59 -4.17
C MET A 1 -7.54 22.31 -3.62
N THR A 2 -8.06 21.43 -4.48
CA THR A 2 -8.41 20.05 -4.09
C THR A 2 -7.15 19.26 -3.75
N SER A 3 -7.30 18.11 -3.08
CA SER A 3 -6.17 17.18 -2.82
C SER A 3 -5.43 16.85 -4.12
N ARG A 4 -6.16 16.54 -5.19
CA ARG A 4 -5.60 16.25 -6.52
C ARG A 4 -4.83 17.43 -7.11
N GLU A 5 -5.43 18.63 -7.14
CA GLU A 5 -4.78 19.83 -7.67
C GLU A 5 -3.48 20.16 -6.93
N ARG A 6 -3.49 20.03 -5.60
CA ARG A 6 -2.33 20.32 -4.76
C ARG A 6 -1.19 19.33 -4.99
N TRP A 7 -1.50 18.04 -5.08
CA TRP A 7 -0.51 17.00 -5.39
C TRP A 7 0.10 17.19 -6.79
N LEU A 8 -0.72 17.48 -7.80
CA LEU A 8 -0.22 17.74 -9.15
C LEU A 8 0.68 18.97 -9.21
N ALA A 9 0.26 20.09 -8.60
CA ALA A 9 1.07 21.30 -8.55
C ALA A 9 2.43 21.06 -7.87
N LEU A 10 2.47 20.31 -6.76
CA LEU A 10 3.73 19.92 -6.13
C LEU A 10 4.63 19.12 -7.08
N LEU A 11 4.08 18.11 -7.76
CA LEU A 11 4.84 17.21 -8.65
C LEU A 11 5.34 17.92 -9.91
N GLU A 12 4.59 18.91 -10.40
CA GLU A 12 4.93 19.74 -11.56
C GLU A 12 5.87 20.90 -11.20
N GLY A 13 6.15 21.12 -9.91
CA GLY A 13 7.00 22.22 -9.44
C GLY A 13 6.31 23.59 -9.49
N GLU A 14 4.98 23.61 -9.53
CA GLU A 14 4.14 24.80 -9.56
C GLU A 14 3.82 25.31 -8.15
N SER A 15 3.22 26.50 -8.07
CA SER A 15 2.75 27.06 -6.80
C SER A 15 1.55 26.29 -6.24
N TYR A 16 1.53 26.06 -4.93
CA TYR A 16 0.46 25.36 -4.22
C TYR A 16 0.02 26.11 -2.95
N ASP A 17 -1.21 25.84 -2.49
CA ASP A 17 -1.84 26.56 -1.36
C ASP A 17 -1.29 26.15 0.02
N ARG A 18 -0.86 24.89 0.17
CA ARG A 18 -0.09 24.35 1.30
C ARG A 18 0.66 23.09 0.87
N VAL A 19 1.62 22.63 1.67
CA VAL A 19 2.30 21.34 1.41
C VAL A 19 1.28 20.20 1.52
N PRO A 20 1.17 19.29 0.52
CA PRO A 20 0.39 18.07 0.64
C PRO A 20 0.81 17.24 1.86
N LEU A 21 -0.16 16.72 2.60
CA LEU A 21 0.06 15.95 3.82
C LEU A 21 -0.77 14.68 3.79
N THR A 22 -0.13 13.54 4.01
CA THR A 22 -0.82 12.26 4.16
C THR A 22 -0.46 11.62 5.50
N TYR A 23 -1.29 10.67 5.90
CA TYR A 23 -1.17 9.95 7.15
C TYR A 23 -1.22 8.44 6.88
N ARG A 24 -0.39 7.68 7.60
CA ARG A 24 -0.43 6.22 7.60
C ARG A 24 -0.25 5.71 9.03
N ALA A 25 -1.09 4.76 9.41
CA ALA A 25 -0.97 4.00 10.64
C ALA A 25 -1.64 2.63 10.45
N THR A 26 -1.57 1.79 11.48
CA THR A 26 -2.34 0.54 11.48
C THR A 26 -3.84 0.82 11.52
N GLY A 27 -4.64 -0.18 11.13
CA GLY A 27 -6.10 -0.06 11.11
C GLY A 27 -6.66 0.19 12.51
N GLU A 28 -6.08 -0.45 13.53
CA GLU A 28 -6.50 -0.33 14.92
C GLU A 28 -6.28 1.08 15.48
N PHE A 29 -5.13 1.69 15.18
CA PHE A 29 -4.87 3.06 15.60
C PHE A 29 -5.73 4.06 14.83
N THR A 30 -5.92 3.86 13.53
CA THR A 30 -6.80 4.70 12.71
C THR A 30 -8.25 4.66 13.21
N HIS A 31 -8.74 3.50 13.63
CA HIS A 31 -10.06 3.36 14.24
C HIS A 31 -10.18 4.18 15.54
N LYS A 32 -9.22 4.03 16.46
CA LYS A 32 -9.17 4.81 17.71
C LYS A 32 -9.09 6.32 17.47
N LEU A 33 -8.32 6.74 16.47
CA LEU A 33 -8.20 8.15 16.09
C LEU A 33 -9.52 8.71 15.57
N MET A 34 -10.23 7.95 14.73
CA MET A 34 -11.57 8.34 14.26
C MET A 34 -12.57 8.46 15.40
N GLU A 35 -12.61 7.49 16.31
CA GLU A 35 -13.48 7.55 17.51
C GLU A 35 -13.17 8.78 18.38
N TYR A 36 -11.88 9.05 18.64
CA TYR A 36 -11.45 10.21 19.42
C TYR A 36 -11.86 11.55 18.78
N LEU A 37 -11.79 11.63 17.45
CA LEU A 37 -12.16 12.83 16.69
C LEU A 37 -13.68 12.95 16.45
N GLY A 38 -14.47 11.91 16.75
CA GLY A 38 -15.89 11.84 16.45
C GLY A 38 -16.17 11.73 14.95
N CYS A 39 -15.30 11.07 14.19
CA CYS A 39 -15.43 10.87 12.76
C CYS A 39 -16.02 9.49 12.44
N GLU A 40 -16.99 9.44 11.54
CA GLU A 40 -17.64 8.21 11.10
C GLU A 40 -16.84 7.47 10.02
N ASN A 41 -15.95 8.17 9.31
CA ASN A 41 -15.16 7.62 8.23
C ASN A 41 -13.84 8.39 8.02
N ALA A 42 -12.95 7.81 7.22
CA ALA A 42 -11.63 8.37 6.95
C ALA A 42 -11.68 9.73 6.24
N GLN A 43 -12.69 10.01 5.43
CA GLN A 43 -12.83 11.31 4.76
C GLN A 43 -13.06 12.42 5.79
N GLN A 44 -13.99 12.22 6.74
CA GLN A 44 -14.23 13.19 7.81
C GLN A 44 -12.97 13.40 8.67
N MET A 45 -12.21 12.33 8.94
CA MET A 45 -10.93 12.42 9.65
C MET A 45 -9.91 13.23 8.85
N ASN A 46 -9.77 12.99 7.54
CA ASN A 46 -8.87 13.73 6.67
C ASN A 46 -9.22 15.21 6.65
N GLU A 47 -10.49 15.56 6.50
CA GLU A 47 -10.97 16.95 6.54
C GLU A 47 -10.65 17.61 7.90
N ARG A 48 -10.92 16.91 9.02
CA ARG A 48 -10.66 17.37 10.39
C ARG A 48 -9.18 17.65 10.65
N LEU A 49 -8.30 16.82 10.08
CA LEU A 49 -6.84 16.86 10.25
C LEU A 49 -6.12 17.62 9.13
N HIS A 50 -6.86 18.17 8.16
CA HIS A 50 -6.31 18.82 6.96
C HIS A 50 -5.34 17.93 6.16
N LEU A 51 -5.68 16.65 6.06
CA LEU A 51 -4.97 15.67 5.25
C LEU A 51 -5.47 15.68 3.81
N ASP A 52 -4.61 15.29 2.89
CA ASP A 52 -4.92 15.06 1.50
C ASP A 52 -5.39 13.61 1.29
N ASP A 53 -6.44 13.45 0.49
CA ASP A 53 -6.95 12.14 0.14
C ASP A 53 -5.95 11.38 -0.72
N LEU A 54 -5.66 10.14 -0.34
CA LEU A 54 -4.87 9.21 -1.12
C LEU A 54 -5.82 8.21 -1.80
N VAL A 55 -5.81 8.20 -3.13
CA VAL A 55 -6.57 7.23 -3.92
C VAL A 55 -5.60 6.18 -4.44
N THR A 56 -5.84 4.93 -4.06
CA THR A 56 -5.11 3.79 -4.64
C THR A 56 -5.86 3.30 -5.87
N VAL A 57 -5.17 3.24 -6.99
CA VAL A 57 -5.63 2.57 -8.21
C VAL A 57 -4.69 1.41 -8.48
N GLY A 58 -5.24 0.28 -8.93
CA GLY A 58 -4.45 -0.89 -9.23
C GLY A 58 -5.24 -1.91 -10.04
N PRO A 59 -4.57 -2.73 -10.84
CA PRO A 59 -5.22 -3.78 -11.59
C PRO A 59 -5.68 -4.92 -10.66
N LYS A 60 -6.53 -5.81 -11.18
CA LYS A 60 -6.97 -7.00 -10.45
C LYS A 60 -6.05 -8.18 -10.76
N TYR A 61 -5.55 -8.85 -9.74
CA TYR A 61 -4.77 -10.07 -9.93
C TYR A 61 -5.63 -11.22 -10.49
N VAL A 62 -5.16 -11.82 -11.59
CA VAL A 62 -5.78 -12.95 -12.32
C VAL A 62 -4.77 -14.05 -12.64
N GLY A 63 -3.55 -13.96 -12.09
CA GLY A 63 -2.49 -14.94 -12.27
C GLY A 63 -2.70 -16.24 -11.51
N PRO A 64 -1.64 -17.09 -11.44
CA PRO A 64 -1.66 -18.34 -10.71
C PRO A 64 -2.08 -18.16 -9.23
N PRO A 65 -2.76 -19.14 -8.61
CA PRO A 65 -3.12 -19.06 -7.21
C PRO A 65 -1.86 -18.96 -6.35
N LEU A 66 -1.84 -18.01 -5.43
CA LEU A 66 -0.77 -17.84 -4.47
C LEU A 66 -1.07 -18.68 -3.22
N PRO A 67 -0.04 -19.26 -2.57
CA PRO A 67 -0.21 -19.83 -1.24
C PRO A 67 -0.75 -18.77 -0.25
N GLU A 68 -1.34 -19.24 0.84
CA GLU A 68 -1.80 -18.36 1.92
C GLU A 68 -0.65 -17.50 2.46
N GLU A 69 -0.97 -16.26 2.84
CA GLU A 69 -0.02 -15.26 3.32
C GLU A 69 1.25 -15.12 2.46
N THR A 70 1.11 -15.21 1.14
CA THR A 70 2.23 -15.11 0.19
C THR A 70 1.95 -14.06 -0.88
N ASP A 71 2.91 -13.18 -1.13
CA ASP A 71 2.80 -12.23 -2.25
C ASP A 71 3.27 -12.83 -3.58
N VAL A 72 3.09 -12.09 -4.67
CA VAL A 72 3.49 -12.53 -6.02
C VAL A 72 4.99 -12.79 -6.16
N TYR A 73 5.82 -12.20 -5.29
CA TYR A 73 7.26 -12.43 -5.28
C TYR A 73 7.64 -13.68 -4.47
N GLY A 74 6.68 -14.34 -3.83
CA GLY A 74 6.93 -15.50 -2.99
C GLY A 74 7.40 -15.14 -1.58
N VAL A 75 7.33 -13.87 -1.17
CA VAL A 75 7.53 -13.48 0.23
C VAL A 75 6.35 -13.99 1.02
N ARG A 76 6.62 -14.68 2.13
CA ARG A 76 5.56 -15.13 3.04
C ARG A 76 5.51 -14.26 4.27
N TYR A 77 4.31 -14.11 4.79
CA TYR A 77 4.03 -13.22 5.89
C TYR A 77 3.36 -13.97 7.03
N ALA A 78 3.49 -13.40 8.24
CA ALA A 78 2.73 -13.83 9.39
C ALA A 78 2.39 -12.62 10.24
N TYR A 79 1.32 -12.73 11.03
CA TYR A 79 0.95 -11.68 11.96
C TYR A 79 1.79 -11.76 13.25
N THR A 80 2.46 -10.66 13.58
CA THR A 80 3.08 -10.44 14.89
C THR A 80 2.15 -9.57 15.74
N GLU A 81 1.67 -10.14 16.83
CA GLU A 81 0.77 -9.47 17.77
C GLU A 81 1.54 -8.58 18.76
N TYR A 82 0.97 -7.42 19.08
CA TYR A 82 1.44 -6.54 20.15
C TYR A 82 0.26 -5.98 20.95
N ALA A 83 0.55 -5.23 22.01
CA ALA A 83 -0.50 -4.62 22.83
C ALA A 83 -1.32 -3.60 22.00
N GLY A 84 -2.49 -4.04 21.52
CA GLY A 84 -3.46 -3.18 20.85
C GLY A 84 -3.46 -3.23 19.33
N GLY A 85 -2.76 -4.18 18.70
CA GLY A 85 -2.82 -4.42 17.25
C GLY A 85 -1.85 -5.50 16.79
N ARG A 86 -1.72 -5.66 15.47
CA ARG A 86 -0.80 -6.61 14.84
C ARG A 86 -0.09 -6.02 13.63
N TYR A 87 1.09 -6.53 13.34
CA TYR A 87 1.82 -6.26 12.10
C TYR A 87 1.87 -7.50 11.21
N HIS A 88 1.83 -7.29 9.90
CA HIS A 88 1.95 -8.36 8.92
C HIS A 88 3.40 -8.38 8.42
N ASP A 89 4.22 -9.20 9.08
CA ASP A 89 5.68 -9.19 8.90
C ASP A 89 6.12 -10.25 7.90
N ALA A 90 7.14 -9.92 7.11
CA ALA A 90 7.79 -10.90 6.24
C ALA A 90 8.55 -11.93 7.09
N VAL A 91 8.16 -13.20 6.96
CA VAL A 91 8.77 -14.34 7.68
C VAL A 91 9.56 -15.27 6.76
N TYR A 92 9.41 -15.12 5.45
CA TYR A 92 10.17 -15.87 4.46
C TYR A 92 10.65 -14.96 3.34
N HIS A 93 11.93 -15.05 3.01
CA HIS A 93 12.61 -14.20 2.05
C HIS A 93 13.09 -15.07 0.88
N PRO A 94 12.37 -15.09 -0.26
CA PRO A 94 12.57 -16.08 -1.33
C PRO A 94 13.96 -15.99 -1.96
N LEU A 95 14.57 -14.81 -1.94
CA LEU A 95 15.91 -14.57 -2.50
C LEU A 95 17.05 -14.89 -1.54
N ALA A 96 16.78 -15.08 -0.24
CA ALA A 96 17.83 -15.24 0.78
C ALA A 96 18.62 -16.55 0.65
N GLN A 97 18.19 -17.47 -0.21
CA GLN A 97 18.87 -18.72 -0.51
C GLN A 97 19.91 -18.61 -1.64
N TYR A 98 19.99 -17.46 -2.32
CA TYR A 98 20.89 -17.24 -3.45
C TYR A 98 22.03 -16.32 -3.06
N ASP A 99 23.24 -16.66 -3.51
CA ASP A 99 24.48 -15.94 -3.21
C ASP A 99 24.98 -15.09 -4.40
N SER A 100 24.24 -15.09 -5.52
CA SER A 100 24.63 -14.40 -6.76
C SER A 100 23.41 -14.05 -7.61
N VAL A 101 23.57 -13.10 -8.54
CA VAL A 101 22.52 -12.70 -9.47
C VAL A 101 22.23 -13.82 -10.45
N GLU A 102 23.25 -14.52 -10.92
CA GLU A 102 23.13 -15.64 -11.85
C GLU A 102 22.25 -16.76 -11.28
N GLN A 103 22.41 -17.08 -9.99
CA GLN A 103 21.52 -18.03 -9.32
C GLN A 103 20.06 -17.57 -9.27
N ILE A 104 19.81 -16.26 -9.12
CA ILE A 104 18.45 -15.70 -9.15
C ILE A 104 17.88 -15.84 -10.56
N GLU A 105 18.65 -15.44 -11.58
CA GLU A 105 18.23 -15.52 -12.98
C GLU A 105 17.88 -16.96 -13.40
N ASP A 106 18.67 -17.94 -12.96
CA ASP A 106 18.48 -19.35 -13.31
C ASP A 106 17.33 -20.03 -12.52
N ASN A 107 17.04 -19.59 -11.29
CA ASN A 107 16.21 -20.37 -10.35
C ASN A 107 14.99 -19.62 -9.78
N TYR A 108 14.87 -18.31 -9.95
CA TYR A 108 13.75 -17.52 -9.44
C TYR A 108 12.83 -17.05 -10.55
N GLN A 109 11.53 -17.25 -10.37
CA GLN A 109 10.52 -16.75 -11.29
C GLN A 109 10.02 -15.39 -10.83
N TRP A 110 10.32 -14.36 -11.62
CA TRP A 110 9.73 -13.04 -11.44
C TRP A 110 8.23 -13.04 -11.79
N PRO A 111 7.41 -12.22 -11.13
CA PRO A 111 6.01 -12.07 -11.50
C PRO A 111 5.85 -11.60 -12.95
N ASP A 112 4.85 -12.14 -13.64
CA ASP A 112 4.53 -11.73 -15.01
C ASP A 112 3.47 -10.61 -14.99
N PRO A 113 3.72 -9.45 -15.62
CA PRO A 113 2.72 -8.37 -15.74
C PRO A 113 1.38 -8.80 -16.31
N ASP A 114 1.33 -9.89 -17.10
CA ASP A 114 0.09 -10.45 -17.66
C ASP A 114 -0.77 -11.19 -16.61
N TRP A 115 -0.29 -11.33 -15.37
CA TRP A 115 -1.07 -11.83 -14.24
C TRP A 115 -2.07 -10.81 -13.68
N TRP A 116 -2.24 -9.67 -14.34
CA TRP A 116 -3.11 -8.60 -13.91
C TRP A 116 -4.09 -8.17 -15.01
N ASP A 117 -5.37 -8.06 -14.64
CA ASP A 117 -6.40 -7.46 -15.48
C ASP A 117 -6.44 -5.95 -15.22
N TYR A 118 -5.97 -5.19 -16.21
CA TYR A 118 -5.92 -3.73 -16.18
C TYR A 118 -7.24 -3.08 -16.64
N SER A 119 -8.19 -3.83 -17.19
CA SER A 119 -9.47 -3.28 -17.68
C SER A 119 -10.35 -2.69 -16.57
N VAL A 120 -10.05 -3.04 -15.32
CA VAL A 120 -10.74 -2.53 -14.12
C VAL A 120 -10.27 -1.12 -13.72
N ILE A 121 -9.18 -0.63 -14.31
CA ILE A 121 -8.66 0.70 -14.01
C ILE A 121 -9.48 1.72 -14.84
N PRO A 122 -10.16 2.69 -14.18
CA PRO A 122 -10.90 3.72 -14.90
C PRO A 122 -9.99 4.52 -15.85
N ALA A 123 -10.52 4.87 -17.02
CA ALA A 123 -9.84 5.70 -18.02
C ALA A 123 -9.67 7.16 -17.56
#